data_AF-Q7SEE1-F1
#
_entry.id   AF-Q7SEE1-F1
#
_cell.length_a   1.000
_cell.length_b   1.000
_cell.length_c   1.000
_cell.angle_alpha   90.00
_cell.angle_beta   90.00
_cell.angle_gamma   90.00
#
_symmetry.space_group_name_H-M   'P 1'
#
loop_
_entity.id
_entity.type
_entity.pdbx_description
1 polymer ?
#
loop_
_entity_poly.entity_id
_entity_poly.type
_entity_poly.pdbx_seq_one_letter_code
_entity_poly.pdbx_strand_id
1 'polypeptide(L)'
;MLSSTATTMLRAGVSRSSGALQPMLLRSAACPCSPFSMNTKLSQPTSVRPLSTSPSALVLRFRAQQQAQLAQQQLRRASSSSSSSSSSTRPRSDAELDANAAEAAAAAQSAAHAGEPVLDWNTFFKLRKTRRRVQLAFSVIMTLITSGAGGAVLSTGVADAMVAQVPLEPMFAVGLMTASFGALGWLMGPAMGGMVFNALKSKYRGQMEIKEGQFFARIKKHRVDPSASSMGNPVPDFYGEKISSVAGYRQWLKDQRAFNKKRTTFV
;
A
#
# COMPACT_ATOMS: atom_id res chain seq x y z
N MET A 1 24.09 -0.12 -48.76
CA MET A 1 22.87 -0.88 -48.44
C MET A 1 22.23 -0.25 -47.22
N LEU A 2 20.96 0.09 -47.33
CA LEU A 2 20.25 1.08 -46.50
C LEU A 2 19.89 0.52 -45.11
N SER A 3 20.24 1.26 -44.06
CA SER A 3 19.78 1.03 -42.68
C SER A 3 18.33 1.48 -42.53
N SER A 4 17.50 0.66 -41.88
CA SER A 4 16.11 0.98 -41.57
C SER A 4 15.95 1.28 -40.08
N THR A 5 15.60 2.54 -39.78
CA THR A 5 15.26 3.07 -38.45
C THR A 5 13.79 2.79 -38.15
N ALA A 6 13.47 2.30 -36.94
CA ALA A 6 12.11 2.18 -36.43
C ALA A 6 11.89 3.15 -35.26
N THR A 7 10.86 3.98 -35.43
CA THR A 7 10.53 5.19 -34.67
C THR A 7 9.34 4.93 -33.75
N THR A 8 9.50 5.35 -32.48
CA THR A 8 8.57 6.03 -31.56
C THR A 8 7.10 5.57 -31.43
N MET A 9 6.63 5.44 -30.17
CA MET A 9 5.47 6.20 -29.64
C MET A 9 5.38 6.09 -28.11
N LEU A 10 5.80 7.17 -27.43
CA LEU A 10 5.47 7.48 -26.03
C LEU A 10 4.09 8.15 -26.00
N ARG A 11 3.16 7.64 -25.18
CA ARG A 11 1.86 8.27 -24.93
C ARG A 11 1.88 8.99 -23.58
N ALA A 12 1.96 10.32 -23.63
CA ALA A 12 1.68 11.20 -22.51
C ALA A 12 0.16 11.34 -22.31
N GLY A 13 -0.27 11.23 -21.05
CA GLY A 13 -1.67 11.37 -20.63
C GLY A 13 -1.81 12.52 -19.63
N VAL A 14 -2.38 13.61 -20.15
CA VAL A 14 -2.80 14.88 -19.56
C VAL A 14 -3.27 14.86 -18.09
N SER A 15 -2.72 15.81 -17.33
CA SER A 15 -3.22 16.32 -16.06
C SER A 15 -4.52 17.12 -16.24
N ARG A 16 -5.54 16.87 -15.43
CA ARG A 16 -6.69 17.78 -15.25
C ARG A 16 -6.86 18.11 -13.77
N SER A 17 -6.44 19.33 -13.45
CA SER A 17 -6.80 20.07 -12.24
C SER A 17 -8.27 20.44 -12.28
N SER A 18 -8.97 20.31 -11.16
CA SER A 18 -10.24 20.98 -10.89
C SER A 18 -10.23 21.39 -9.42
N GLY A 19 -10.15 22.70 -9.22
CA GLY A 19 -10.08 23.33 -7.91
C GLY A 19 -11.39 23.24 -7.15
N ALA A 20 -11.26 23.17 -5.83
CA ALA A 20 -12.29 23.59 -4.89
C ALA A 20 -11.58 24.38 -3.78
N LEU A 21 -11.61 25.69 -3.92
CA LEU A 21 -11.28 26.66 -2.88
C LEU A 21 -12.39 26.62 -1.82
N GLN A 22 -12.03 26.41 -0.56
CA GLN A 22 -12.82 26.90 0.57
C GLN A 22 -11.89 27.57 1.58
N PRO A 23 -12.15 28.83 1.96
CA PRO A 23 -11.51 29.48 3.09
C PRO A 23 -12.37 29.26 4.35
N MET A 24 -11.74 28.91 5.47
CA MET A 24 -12.37 28.95 6.78
C MET A 24 -11.40 29.58 7.79
N LEU A 25 -12.00 30.43 8.62
CA LEU A 25 -11.42 31.60 9.25
C LEU A 25 -10.53 31.28 10.47
N LEU A 26 -9.50 32.11 10.60
CA LEU A 26 -8.63 32.27 11.75
C LEU A 26 -9.44 32.75 12.97
N ARG A 27 -9.32 32.08 14.13
CA ARG A 27 -9.62 32.70 15.43
C ARG A 27 -8.51 32.35 16.42
N SER A 28 -7.78 33.40 16.80
CA SER A 28 -6.68 33.39 17.75
C SER A 28 -7.16 33.81 19.14
N ALA A 29 -6.67 33.12 20.17
CA ALA A 29 -6.57 33.55 21.57
C ALA A 29 -5.50 32.63 22.20
N ALA A 30 -4.26 33.08 22.42
CA ALA A 30 -3.75 33.74 23.64
C ALA A 30 -4.10 32.90 24.90
N CYS A 31 -3.19 32.40 25.75
CA CYS A 31 -2.07 33.05 26.46
C CYS A 31 -1.35 31.97 27.38
N PRO A 32 -0.35 32.26 28.26
CA PRO A 32 1.08 31.95 28.04
C PRO A 32 1.85 31.23 29.20
N CYS A 33 3.17 31.02 28.97
CA CYS A 33 4.29 30.78 29.92
C CYS A 33 4.31 29.50 30.79
N SER A 34 5.39 28.71 30.78
CA SER A 34 6.60 28.97 31.61
C SER A 34 7.84 28.21 31.09
N PRO A 35 9.07 28.75 31.25
CA PRO A 35 10.33 28.11 30.86
C PRO A 35 10.93 27.31 32.04
N PHE A 36 11.69 26.24 31.79
CA PHE A 36 12.68 25.81 32.77
C PHE A 36 13.92 25.15 32.16
N SER A 37 15.02 25.42 32.85
CA SER A 37 16.41 25.43 32.44
C SER A 37 17.03 24.10 32.04
N MET A 38 17.96 24.23 31.10
CA MET A 38 19.07 23.31 30.88
C MET A 38 19.95 23.21 32.12
N ASN A 39 20.37 22.00 32.47
CA ASN A 39 21.60 21.81 33.22
C ASN A 39 22.39 20.63 32.64
N THR A 40 23.57 20.98 32.14
CA THR A 40 24.60 20.11 31.59
C THR A 40 25.31 19.35 32.72
N LYS A 41 25.45 18.03 32.59
CA LYS A 41 26.58 17.30 33.19
C LYS A 41 27.22 16.35 32.20
N LEU A 42 28.48 16.67 31.97
CA LEU A 42 29.54 15.93 31.29
C LEU A 42 29.84 14.62 32.03
N SER A 43 30.51 13.69 31.33
CA SER A 43 31.31 12.54 31.82
C SER A 43 30.61 11.17 31.83
N GLN A 44 30.86 10.34 30.80
CA GLN A 44 31.94 9.34 30.76
C GLN A 44 31.80 8.40 29.55
N PRO A 45 32.92 7.89 29.00
CA PRO A 45 32.92 7.03 27.82
C PRO A 45 32.81 5.56 28.22
N THR A 46 31.96 4.78 27.56
CA THR A 46 32.03 3.32 27.70
C THR A 46 31.80 2.60 26.38
N SER A 47 32.92 2.05 25.90
CA SER A 47 33.09 0.75 25.27
C SER A 47 32.24 0.41 24.04
N VAL A 48 32.87 0.63 22.89
CA VAL A 48 32.53 0.04 21.59
C VAL A 48 32.55 -1.48 21.66
N ARG A 49 31.43 -2.13 21.30
CA ARG A 49 31.36 -3.57 21.06
C ARG A 49 31.25 -3.81 19.55
N PRO A 50 32.07 -4.69 18.95
CA PRO A 50 32.12 -4.84 17.51
C PRO A 50 30.87 -5.57 16.98
N LEU A 51 30.28 -4.99 15.94
CA LEU A 51 29.19 -5.59 15.18
C LEU A 51 29.78 -6.70 14.30
N SER A 52 29.65 -7.95 14.75
CA SER A 52 29.98 -9.12 13.94
C SER A 52 29.03 -9.20 12.75
N THR A 53 29.50 -8.75 11.60
CA THR A 53 28.91 -8.95 10.29
C THR A 53 29.01 -10.43 9.93
N SER A 54 27.93 -11.19 10.13
CA SER A 54 27.77 -12.53 9.59
C SER A 54 26.99 -12.46 8.27
N PRO A 55 27.63 -12.68 7.10
CA PRO A 55 27.00 -12.61 5.80
C PRO A 55 26.32 -13.94 5.43
N SER A 56 25.53 -14.54 6.32
CA SER A 56 24.96 -15.88 6.08
C SER A 56 23.46 -15.87 5.77
N ALA A 57 22.72 -14.79 6.07
CA ALA A 57 21.28 -14.74 5.86
C ALA A 57 20.86 -14.33 4.44
N LEU A 58 21.69 -13.58 3.71
CA LEU A 58 21.38 -13.13 2.34
C LEU A 58 21.71 -14.20 1.28
N VAL A 59 22.69 -15.07 1.54
CA VAL A 59 23.07 -16.16 0.61
C VAL A 59 22.04 -17.31 0.64
N LEU A 60 21.40 -17.56 1.78
CA LEU A 60 20.34 -18.59 1.91
C LEU A 60 19.05 -18.21 1.17
N ARG A 61 18.73 -16.91 1.02
CA ARG A 61 17.52 -16.46 0.31
C ARG A 61 17.67 -16.51 -1.21
N PHE A 62 18.88 -16.31 -1.75
CA PHE A 62 19.13 -16.43 -3.19
C PHE A 62 19.06 -17.88 -3.68
N ARG A 63 19.49 -18.86 -2.88
CA ARG A 63 19.45 -20.28 -3.26
C ARG A 63 18.02 -20.85 -3.31
N ALA A 64 17.13 -20.38 -2.42
CA ALA A 64 15.73 -20.79 -2.40
C ALA A 64 14.92 -20.28 -3.61
N GLN A 65 15.21 -19.05 -4.09
CA GLN A 65 14.55 -18.54 -5.31
C GLN A 65 15.03 -19.24 -6.60
N GLN A 66 16.31 -19.65 -6.67
CA GLN A 66 16.84 -20.31 -7.85
C GLN A 66 16.32 -21.76 -8.02
N GLN A 67 16.06 -22.47 -6.92
CA GLN A 67 15.42 -23.80 -6.97
C GLN A 67 13.93 -23.73 -7.34
N ALA A 68 13.20 -22.68 -6.95
CA ALA A 68 11.80 -22.51 -7.32
C ALA A 68 11.60 -22.23 -8.83
N GLN A 69 12.54 -21.52 -9.47
CA GLN A 69 12.47 -21.23 -10.91
C GLN A 69 12.78 -22.47 -11.77
N LEU A 70 13.69 -23.36 -11.32
CA LEU A 70 13.98 -24.61 -12.03
C LEU A 70 12.82 -25.61 -11.95
N ALA A 71 12.10 -25.67 -10.81
CA ALA A 71 10.91 -26.52 -10.67
C ALA A 71 9.75 -26.07 -11.60
N GLN A 72 9.57 -24.76 -11.81
CA GLN A 72 8.56 -24.23 -12.74
C GLN A 72 8.91 -24.45 -14.21
N GLN A 73 10.20 -24.51 -14.57
CA GLN A 73 10.63 -24.81 -15.94
C GLN A 73 10.45 -26.29 -16.31
N GLN A 74 10.54 -27.22 -15.36
CA GLN A 74 10.29 -28.64 -15.64
C GLN A 74 8.80 -28.97 -15.84
N LEU A 75 7.89 -28.26 -15.16
CA LEU A 75 6.44 -28.42 -15.37
C LEU A 75 5.95 -27.85 -16.71
N ARG A 76 6.62 -26.83 -17.25
CA ARG A 76 6.29 -26.24 -18.57
C ARG A 76 6.85 -27.02 -19.76
N ARG A 77 7.79 -27.95 -19.54
CA ARG A 77 8.37 -28.78 -20.62
C ARG A 77 7.76 -30.17 -20.71
N ALA A 78 6.98 -30.59 -19.71
CA ALA A 78 6.22 -31.84 -19.72
C ALA A 78 4.82 -31.71 -20.36
N SER A 79 4.43 -30.50 -20.81
CA SER A 79 3.07 -30.21 -21.30
C SER A 79 2.88 -30.42 -22.81
N SER A 80 3.87 -30.97 -23.54
CA SER A 80 3.83 -31.08 -25.01
C SER A 80 3.73 -32.49 -25.58
N SER A 81 3.39 -33.51 -24.77
CA SER A 81 3.21 -34.88 -25.29
C SER A 81 2.36 -35.76 -24.38
N SER A 82 1.03 -35.64 -24.46
CA SER A 82 0.14 -36.74 -24.09
C SER A 82 -1.21 -36.61 -24.80
N SER A 83 -1.40 -37.54 -25.72
CA SER A 83 -2.62 -37.85 -26.45
C SER A 83 -3.71 -38.44 -25.55
N SER A 84 -4.95 -38.07 -25.85
CA SER A 84 -6.18 -38.86 -25.73
C SER A 84 -6.49 -39.56 -24.39
N SER A 85 -7.26 -38.88 -23.54
CA SER A 85 -8.42 -39.51 -22.89
C SER A 85 -9.50 -38.46 -22.60
N SER A 86 -10.61 -38.59 -23.34
CA SER A 86 -11.79 -37.77 -23.21
C SER A 86 -12.53 -38.12 -21.91
N SER A 87 -12.24 -37.40 -20.83
CA SER A 87 -13.14 -37.29 -19.69
C SER A 87 -13.77 -35.90 -19.70
N SER A 88 -15.10 -35.87 -19.83
CA SER A 88 -15.93 -34.68 -19.81
C SER A 88 -15.85 -33.99 -18.45
N THR A 89 -14.80 -33.20 -18.23
CA THR A 89 -14.74 -32.21 -17.17
C THR A 89 -14.72 -30.84 -17.84
N ARG A 90 -15.74 -30.02 -17.57
CA ARG A 90 -15.81 -28.64 -18.08
C ARG A 90 -14.45 -27.95 -17.82
N PRO A 91 -13.89 -27.21 -18.78
CA PRO A 91 -12.70 -26.41 -18.53
C PRO A 91 -13.04 -25.46 -17.36
N ARG A 92 -12.44 -25.70 -16.19
CA ARG A 92 -12.54 -24.78 -15.05
C ARG A 92 -11.98 -23.46 -15.53
N SER A 93 -12.78 -22.40 -15.39
CA SER A 93 -12.30 -21.06 -15.72
C SER A 93 -11.13 -20.69 -14.81
N ASP A 94 -10.18 -19.90 -15.31
CA ASP A 94 -9.05 -19.42 -14.50
C ASP A 94 -9.53 -18.75 -13.19
N ALA A 95 -10.71 -18.11 -13.23
CA ALA A 95 -11.35 -17.50 -12.07
C ALA A 95 -11.79 -18.51 -10.99
N GLU A 96 -12.16 -19.73 -11.36
CA GLU A 96 -12.50 -20.80 -10.41
C GLU A 96 -11.23 -21.41 -9.81
N LEU A 97 -10.15 -21.55 -10.58
CA LEU A 97 -8.87 -22.01 -10.06
C LEU A 97 -8.31 -21.02 -9.02
N ASP A 98 -8.36 -19.72 -9.33
CA ASP A 98 -7.95 -18.66 -8.39
C ASP A 98 -8.81 -18.63 -7.12
N ALA A 99 -10.13 -18.84 -7.26
CA ALA A 99 -11.03 -18.88 -6.12
C ALA A 99 -10.75 -20.07 -5.19
N ASN A 100 -10.55 -21.26 -5.77
CA ASN A 100 -10.20 -22.47 -5.00
C ASN A 100 -8.83 -22.33 -4.34
N ALA A 101 -7.84 -21.75 -5.02
CA ALA A 101 -6.52 -21.49 -4.46
C ALA A 101 -6.59 -20.50 -3.28
N ALA A 102 -7.37 -19.43 -3.41
CA ALA A 102 -7.59 -18.46 -2.34
C ALA A 102 -8.31 -19.08 -1.13
N GLU A 103 -9.28 -19.97 -1.36
CA GLU A 103 -10.00 -20.69 -0.30
C GLU A 103 -9.07 -21.69 0.41
N ALA A 104 -8.28 -22.46 -0.33
CA ALA A 104 -7.28 -23.37 0.23
C ALA A 104 -6.22 -22.62 1.05
N ALA A 105 -5.75 -21.47 0.57
CA ALA A 105 -4.83 -20.62 1.32
C ALA A 105 -5.47 -20.09 2.61
N ALA A 106 -6.72 -19.62 2.55
CA ALA A 106 -7.45 -19.15 3.72
C ALA A 106 -7.70 -20.27 4.74
N ALA A 107 -7.98 -21.50 4.29
CA ALA A 107 -8.13 -22.68 5.14
C ALA A 107 -6.81 -23.06 5.82
N ALA A 108 -5.69 -23.08 5.07
CA ALA A 108 -4.36 -23.35 5.61
C ALA A 108 -3.93 -22.30 6.65
N GLN A 109 -4.19 -21.02 6.38
CA GLN A 109 -3.95 -19.95 7.34
C GLN A 109 -4.83 -20.09 8.59
N SER A 110 -6.11 -20.47 8.43
CA SER A 110 -7.01 -20.70 9.56
C SER A 110 -6.53 -21.85 10.44
N ALA A 111 -6.03 -22.93 9.83
CA ALA A 111 -5.41 -24.04 10.56
C ALA A 111 -4.13 -23.61 11.31
N ALA A 112 -3.29 -22.79 10.69
CA ALA A 112 -2.07 -22.26 11.32
C ALA A 112 -2.37 -21.36 12.54
N HIS A 113 -3.55 -20.75 12.59
CA HIS A 113 -4.00 -19.87 13.68
C HIS A 113 -5.13 -20.46 14.53
N ALA A 114 -5.31 -21.78 14.50
CA ALA A 114 -6.41 -22.46 15.20
C ALA A 114 -6.42 -22.22 16.74
N GLY A 115 -5.26 -21.88 17.33
CA GLY A 115 -5.14 -21.56 18.76
C GLY A 115 -5.37 -20.10 19.13
N GLU A 116 -5.51 -19.18 18.18
CA GLU A 116 -5.73 -17.76 18.45
C GLU A 116 -7.23 -17.43 18.41
N PRO A 117 -7.76 -16.58 19.33
CA PRO A 117 -9.19 -16.29 19.40
C PRO A 117 -9.69 -15.67 18.11
N VAL A 118 -10.73 -16.25 17.51
CA VAL A 118 -11.30 -15.77 16.23
C VAL A 118 -11.60 -14.28 16.30
N LEU A 119 -10.92 -13.50 15.45
CA LEU A 119 -11.11 -12.06 15.37
C LEU A 119 -12.60 -11.72 15.17
N ASP A 120 -13.17 -10.74 15.87
CA ASP A 120 -14.54 -10.26 15.60
C ASP A 120 -14.58 -9.34 14.35
N TRP A 121 -15.72 -9.23 13.66
CA TRP A 121 -15.88 -8.34 12.50
C TRP A 121 -15.71 -6.87 12.88
N ASN A 122 -16.17 -6.44 14.05
CA ASN A 122 -15.96 -5.05 14.47
C ASN A 122 -14.48 -4.78 14.74
N THR A 123 -13.80 -5.72 15.40
CA THR A 123 -12.36 -5.62 15.67
C THR A 123 -11.54 -5.64 14.38
N PHE A 124 -11.91 -6.48 13.41
CA PHE A 124 -11.32 -6.52 12.07
C PHE A 124 -11.39 -5.15 11.38
N PHE A 125 -12.59 -4.55 11.32
CA PHE A 125 -12.75 -3.25 10.67
C PHE A 125 -12.01 -2.13 11.42
N LYS A 126 -11.96 -2.18 12.76
CA LYS A 126 -11.12 -1.28 13.57
C LYS A 126 -9.64 -1.43 13.22
N LEU A 127 -9.13 -2.66 13.10
CA LEU A 127 -7.74 -2.93 12.71
C LEU A 127 -7.43 -2.40 11.31
N ARG A 128 -8.31 -2.62 10.33
CA ARG A 128 -8.17 -2.08 8.96
C ARG A 128 -8.13 -0.55 8.95
N LYS A 129 -9.00 0.10 9.73
CA LYS A 129 -9.00 1.57 9.89
C LYS A 129 -7.72 2.07 10.56
N THR A 130 -7.26 1.38 11.60
CA THR A 130 -6.02 1.71 12.30
C THR A 130 -4.81 1.53 11.39
N ARG A 131 -4.72 0.46 10.59
CA ARG A 131 -3.64 0.25 9.61
C ARG A 131 -3.52 1.44 8.67
N ARG A 132 -4.63 1.88 8.07
CA ARG A 132 -4.64 3.05 7.17
C ARG A 132 -4.23 4.35 7.88
N ARG A 133 -4.71 4.57 9.11
CA ARG A 133 -4.33 5.75 9.92
C ARG A 133 -2.86 5.77 10.27
N VAL A 134 -2.30 4.62 10.66
CA VAL A 134 -0.87 4.47 10.95
C VAL A 134 -0.06 4.78 9.70
N GLN A 135 -0.41 4.22 8.53
CA GLN A 135 0.28 4.53 7.28
C GLN A 135 0.26 6.02 6.93
N LEU A 136 -0.89 6.69 7.10
CA LEU A 136 -0.98 8.14 6.88
C LEU A 136 -0.15 8.95 7.89
N ALA A 137 -0.21 8.59 9.17
CA ALA A 137 0.59 9.23 10.21
C ALA A 137 2.09 9.10 9.93
N PHE A 138 2.54 7.91 9.54
CA PHE A 138 3.93 7.67 9.14
C PHE A 138 4.32 8.40 7.86
N SER A 139 3.39 8.66 6.94
CA SER A 139 3.66 9.50 5.77
C SER A 139 3.98 10.93 6.17
N VAL A 140 3.22 11.50 7.12
CA VAL A 140 3.49 12.84 7.66
C VAL A 140 4.80 12.86 8.44
N ILE A 141 5.00 11.90 9.35
CA ILE A 141 6.21 11.80 10.19
C ILE A 141 7.46 11.63 9.31
N MET A 142 7.45 10.71 8.34
CA MET A 142 8.58 10.51 7.43
C MET A 142 8.82 11.73 6.55
N THR A 143 7.78 12.43 6.09
CA THR A 143 7.95 13.70 5.38
C THR A 143 8.69 14.72 6.26
N LEU A 144 8.31 14.86 7.53
CA LEU A 144 8.97 15.78 8.46
C LEU A 144 10.42 15.36 8.76
N ILE A 145 10.67 14.07 9.00
CA ILE A 145 12.01 13.54 9.26
C ILE A 145 12.90 13.73 8.04
N THR A 146 12.46 13.32 6.85
CA THR A 146 13.26 13.42 5.63
C THR A 146 13.43 14.87 5.19
N SER A 147 12.43 15.74 5.35
CA SER A 147 12.60 17.18 5.08
C SER A 147 13.57 17.83 6.06
N GLY A 148 13.50 17.50 7.36
CA GLY A 148 14.42 18.01 8.37
C GLY A 148 15.85 17.52 8.15
N ALA A 149 16.03 16.23 7.89
CA ALA A 149 17.33 15.64 7.55
C ALA A 149 17.87 16.19 6.21
N GLY A 150 17.01 16.35 5.21
CA GLY A 150 17.34 16.97 3.93
C GLY A 150 17.78 18.42 4.08
N GLY A 151 17.08 19.21 4.90
CA GLY A 151 17.47 20.58 5.24
C GLY A 151 18.81 20.64 5.98
N ALA A 152 19.05 19.74 6.93
CA ALA A 152 20.34 19.62 7.60
C ALA A 152 21.46 19.25 6.62
N VAL A 153 21.23 18.31 5.69
CA VAL A 153 22.18 17.96 4.63
C VAL A 153 22.44 19.17 3.73
N LEU A 154 21.41 19.88 3.28
CA LEU A 154 21.56 21.08 2.44
C LEU A 154 22.39 22.17 3.14
N SER A 155 22.30 22.29 4.47
CA SER A 155 23.09 23.25 5.25
C SER A 155 24.59 22.94 5.33
N THR A 156 25.03 21.74 4.90
CA THR A 156 26.45 21.35 4.87
C THR A 156 27.23 21.91 3.66
N GLY A 157 26.58 22.68 2.79
CA GLY A 157 27.18 23.27 1.58
C GLY A 157 26.94 22.48 0.29
N VAL A 158 26.31 21.29 0.36
CA VAL A 158 25.91 20.53 -0.83
C VAL A 158 24.87 21.27 -1.68
N ALA A 159 24.09 22.16 -1.06
CA ALA A 159 23.12 22.98 -1.76
C ALA A 159 23.81 23.89 -2.78
N ASP A 160 24.89 24.59 -2.40
CA ASP A 160 25.56 25.56 -3.27
C ASP A 160 26.17 24.90 -4.52
N ALA A 161 26.76 23.72 -4.36
CA ALA A 161 27.33 22.94 -5.46
C ALA A 161 26.26 22.51 -6.49
N MET A 162 25.06 22.17 -6.00
CA MET A 162 23.93 21.74 -6.85
C MET A 162 23.19 22.93 -7.45
N VAL A 163 23.01 24.02 -6.69
CA VAL A 163 22.36 25.25 -7.14
C VAL A 163 23.17 25.90 -8.26
N ALA A 164 24.50 25.89 -8.21
CA ALA A 164 25.36 26.44 -9.25
C ALA A 164 25.19 25.76 -10.62
N GLN A 165 24.67 24.54 -10.67
CA GLN A 165 24.44 23.79 -11.91
C GLN A 165 23.05 24.05 -12.50
N VAL A 166 22.12 24.59 -11.71
CA VAL A 166 20.72 24.77 -12.10
C VAL A 166 20.49 26.26 -12.40
N PRO A 167 20.03 26.64 -13.61
CA PRO A 167 19.80 28.04 -13.97
C PRO A 167 18.51 28.63 -13.34
N LEU A 168 18.16 28.19 -12.13
CA LEU A 168 17.04 28.70 -11.34
C LEU A 168 17.57 29.61 -10.22
N GLU A 169 16.76 30.58 -9.81
CA GLU A 169 17.06 31.39 -8.62
C GLU A 169 17.33 30.48 -7.39
N PRO A 170 18.37 30.75 -6.59
CA PRO A 170 18.75 29.91 -5.45
C PRO A 170 17.60 29.55 -4.51
N MET A 171 16.68 30.49 -4.28
CA MET A 171 15.50 30.25 -3.44
C MET A 171 14.57 29.16 -4.00
N PHE A 172 14.35 29.14 -5.32
CA PHE A 172 13.55 28.10 -5.96
C PHE A 172 14.32 26.77 -6.00
N ALA A 173 15.62 26.79 -6.28
CA ALA A 173 16.44 25.59 -6.32
C ALA A 173 16.49 24.89 -4.95
N VAL A 174 16.77 25.61 -3.87
CA VAL A 174 16.78 25.05 -2.49
C VAL A 174 15.37 24.61 -2.06
N GLY A 175 14.33 25.37 -2.43
CA GLY A 175 12.93 25.01 -2.19
C GLY A 175 12.55 23.70 -2.86
N LEU A 176 12.94 23.50 -4.12
CA LEU A 176 12.73 22.25 -4.86
C LEU A 176 13.52 21.09 -4.26
N MET A 177 14.76 21.32 -3.82
CA MET A 177 15.56 20.30 -3.14
C MET A 177 14.88 19.86 -1.84
N THR A 178 14.45 20.80 -1.01
CA THR A 178 13.76 20.49 0.25
C THR A 178 12.43 19.79 0.01
N ALA A 179 11.66 20.24 -0.99
CA ALA A 179 10.43 19.58 -1.42
C ALA A 179 10.69 18.16 -1.92
N SER A 180 11.81 17.91 -2.62
CA SER A 180 12.18 16.57 -3.09
C SER A 180 12.45 15.60 -1.93
N PHE A 181 13.16 16.05 -0.89
CA PHE A 181 13.36 15.28 0.35
C PHE A 181 12.02 15.01 1.05
N GLY A 182 11.14 16.00 1.13
CA GLY A 182 9.78 15.79 1.66
C GLY A 182 9.00 14.76 0.86
N ALA A 183 9.03 14.83 -0.47
CA ALA A 183 8.37 13.89 -1.36
C ALA A 183 8.93 12.45 -1.21
N LEU A 184 10.25 12.29 -1.07
CA LEU A 184 10.90 11.02 -0.76
C LEU A 184 10.39 10.44 0.57
N GLY A 185 10.34 11.25 1.62
CA GLY A 185 9.80 10.85 2.92
C GLY A 185 8.32 10.46 2.85
N TRP A 186 7.52 11.20 2.09
CA TRP A 186 6.11 10.91 1.87
C TRP A 186 5.89 9.56 1.17
N LEU A 187 6.71 9.23 0.16
CA LEU A 187 6.66 7.95 -0.56
C LEU A 187 7.09 6.77 0.33
N MET A 188 8.10 6.96 1.17
CA MET A 188 8.58 5.91 2.10
C MET A 188 7.63 5.68 3.29
N GLY A 189 6.82 6.68 3.63
CA GLY A 189 5.90 6.70 4.76
C GLY A 189 4.99 5.47 4.90
N PRO A 190 4.16 5.14 3.89
CA PRO A 190 3.23 4.01 3.98
C PRO A 190 3.92 2.65 4.15
N ALA A 191 5.09 2.48 3.54
CA ALA A 191 5.88 1.26 3.69
C ALA A 191 6.37 1.11 5.13
N MET A 192 6.98 2.16 5.70
CA MET A 192 7.44 2.17 7.09
C MET A 192 6.29 2.02 8.08
N GLY A 193 5.18 2.73 7.86
CA GLY A 193 3.97 2.61 8.68
C GLY A 193 3.36 1.21 8.65
N GLY A 194 3.46 0.51 7.50
CA GLY A 194 3.08 -0.90 7.39
C GLY A 194 3.96 -1.81 8.24
N MET A 195 5.27 -1.62 8.22
CA MET A 195 6.21 -2.38 9.06
C MET A 195 5.93 -2.17 10.55
N VAL A 196 5.75 -0.91 10.98
CA VAL A 196 5.44 -0.60 12.38
C VAL A 196 4.08 -1.16 12.80
N PHE A 197 3.04 -1.04 11.96
CA PHE A 197 1.74 -1.65 12.25
C PHE A 197 1.85 -3.16 12.44
N ASN A 198 2.59 -3.85 11.55
CA ASN A 198 2.78 -5.29 11.63
C ASN A 198 3.59 -5.70 12.85
N ALA A 199 4.57 -4.90 13.28
CA ALA A 199 5.30 -5.13 14.53
C ALA A 199 4.39 -4.96 15.76
N LEU A 200 3.64 -3.85 15.83
CA LEU A 200 2.76 -3.53 16.97
C LEU A 200 1.55 -4.47 17.09
N LYS A 201 1.04 -4.97 15.97
CA LYS A 201 -0.15 -5.84 15.90
C LYS A 201 0.18 -7.23 15.37
N SER A 202 1.40 -7.71 15.58
CA SER A 202 1.90 -9.01 15.09
C SER A 202 0.93 -10.15 15.37
N LYS A 203 0.37 -10.21 16.59
CA LYS A 203 -0.62 -11.22 17.00
C LYS A 203 -1.87 -11.32 16.11
N TYR A 204 -2.32 -10.20 15.52
CA TYR A 204 -3.53 -10.18 14.70
C TYR A 204 -3.24 -10.32 13.21
N ARG A 205 -1.97 -10.33 12.79
CA ARG A 205 -1.60 -10.24 11.37
C ARG A 205 -2.21 -11.39 10.56
N GLY A 206 -1.98 -12.64 10.98
CA GLY A 206 -2.48 -13.79 10.24
C GLY A 206 -4.01 -13.90 10.22
N GLN A 207 -4.66 -13.67 11.37
CA GLN A 207 -6.12 -13.62 11.44
C GLN A 207 -6.72 -12.49 10.58
N MET A 208 -6.03 -11.36 10.49
CA MET A 208 -6.45 -10.23 9.66
C MET A 208 -6.36 -10.57 8.18
N GLU A 209 -5.32 -11.27 7.73
CA GLU A 209 -5.17 -11.74 6.34
C GLU A 209 -6.30 -12.71 5.94
N ILE A 210 -6.62 -13.69 6.80
CA ILE A 210 -7.76 -14.61 6.58
C ILE A 210 -9.07 -13.83 6.42
N LYS A 211 -9.33 -12.89 7.35
CA LYS A 211 -10.53 -12.07 7.30
C LYS A 211 -10.57 -11.12 6.11
N GLU A 212 -9.43 -10.61 5.66
CA GLU A 212 -9.33 -9.84 4.42
C GLU A 212 -9.77 -10.68 3.22
N GLY A 213 -9.32 -11.94 3.14
CA GLY A 213 -9.77 -12.89 2.12
C GLY A 213 -11.28 -13.16 2.18
N GLN A 214 -11.81 -13.48 3.36
CA GLN A 214 -13.26 -13.69 3.55
C GLN A 214 -14.09 -12.44 3.21
N PHE A 215 -13.60 -11.26 3.61
CA PHE A 215 -14.24 -9.99 3.28
C PHE A 215 -14.24 -9.76 1.77
N PHE A 216 -13.11 -9.96 1.10
CA PHE A 216 -13.00 -9.81 -0.35
C PHE A 216 -13.92 -10.77 -1.10
N ALA A 217 -14.02 -12.03 -0.67
CA ALA A 217 -14.96 -13.00 -1.24
C ALA A 217 -16.42 -12.51 -1.13
N ARG A 218 -16.79 -11.93 0.03
CA ARG A 218 -18.13 -11.34 0.23
C ARG A 218 -18.38 -10.13 -0.66
N ILE A 219 -17.39 -9.26 -0.86
CA ILE A 219 -17.47 -8.12 -1.79
C ILE A 219 -17.63 -8.63 -3.23
N LYS A 220 -16.79 -9.57 -3.67
CA LYS A 220 -16.86 -10.16 -5.01
C LYS A 220 -18.22 -10.78 -5.32
N LYS A 221 -18.88 -11.39 -4.33
CA LYS A 221 -20.22 -11.98 -4.45
C LYS A 221 -21.35 -10.95 -4.65
N HIS A 222 -21.24 -9.76 -4.06
CA HIS A 222 -22.34 -8.78 -4.02
C HIS A 222 -22.09 -7.51 -4.83
N ARG A 223 -20.88 -7.29 -5.34
CA ARG A 223 -20.54 -6.12 -6.15
C ARG A 223 -21.37 -6.11 -7.43
N VAL A 224 -21.88 -4.95 -7.80
CA VAL A 224 -22.55 -4.73 -9.08
C VAL A 224 -21.54 -4.64 -10.22
N ASP A 225 -21.98 -4.97 -11.43
CA ASP A 225 -21.17 -4.80 -12.64
C ASP A 225 -21.03 -3.30 -12.99
N PRO A 226 -19.82 -2.73 -12.99
CA PRO A 226 -19.61 -1.30 -13.24
C PRO A 226 -20.02 -0.88 -14.67
N SER A 227 -20.13 -1.81 -15.60
CA SER A 227 -20.42 -1.54 -17.02
C SER A 227 -21.78 -0.88 -17.26
N ALA A 228 -22.74 -1.04 -16.33
CA ALA A 228 -24.07 -0.42 -16.43
C ALA A 228 -24.16 0.93 -15.68
N SER A 229 -23.03 1.60 -15.46
CA SER A 229 -23.01 2.96 -14.91
C SER A 229 -23.71 3.95 -15.84
N SER A 230 -24.53 4.85 -15.30
CA SER A 230 -25.05 6.00 -16.03
C SER A 230 -24.81 7.27 -15.22
N MET A 231 -24.85 8.44 -15.88
CA MET A 231 -24.65 9.74 -15.19
C MET A 231 -25.63 9.94 -14.01
N GLY A 232 -26.85 9.40 -14.10
CA GLY A 232 -27.88 9.46 -13.05
C GLY A 232 -27.81 8.31 -12.01
N ASN A 233 -26.94 7.33 -12.22
CA ASN A 233 -26.75 6.20 -11.32
C ASN A 233 -25.25 5.88 -11.22
N PRO A 234 -24.49 6.65 -10.42
CA PRO A 234 -23.07 6.41 -10.25
C PRO A 234 -22.83 5.06 -9.58
N VAL A 235 -21.77 4.37 -9.99
CA VAL A 235 -21.44 3.04 -9.47
C VAL A 235 -21.00 3.15 -8.02
N PRO A 236 -21.65 2.43 -7.09
CA PRO A 236 -21.18 2.37 -5.71
C PRO A 236 -19.79 1.73 -5.65
N ASP A 237 -19.05 2.03 -4.59
CA ASP A 237 -17.65 1.61 -4.38
C ASP A 237 -17.41 0.14 -4.77
N PHE A 238 -16.77 -0.08 -5.92
CA PHE A 238 -16.66 -1.39 -6.56
C PHE A 238 -15.81 -2.38 -5.75
N TYR A 239 -14.79 -1.88 -5.05
CA TYR A 239 -13.86 -2.70 -4.26
C TYR A 239 -14.20 -2.74 -2.77
N GLY A 240 -15.16 -1.93 -2.32
CA GLY A 240 -15.49 -1.81 -0.90
C GLY A 240 -14.34 -1.20 -0.09
N GLU A 241 -13.53 -0.33 -0.70
CA GLU A 241 -12.39 0.32 -0.04
C GLU A 241 -12.81 1.21 1.13
N LYS A 242 -13.98 1.84 1.06
CA LYS A 242 -14.51 2.78 2.05
C LYS A 242 -15.21 2.09 3.23
N ILE A 243 -15.34 0.75 3.19
CA ILE A 243 -16.01 -0.02 4.24
C ILE A 243 -15.09 -0.18 5.44
N SER A 244 -15.37 0.56 6.51
CA SER A 244 -14.60 0.55 7.76
C SER A 244 -15.41 0.13 8.99
N SER A 245 -16.60 -0.44 8.80
CA SER A 245 -17.46 -0.93 9.89
C SER A 245 -18.51 -1.90 9.35
N VAL A 246 -19.13 -2.69 10.23
CA VAL A 246 -20.24 -3.59 9.87
C VAL A 246 -21.45 -2.79 9.36
N ALA A 247 -21.73 -1.63 9.97
CA ALA A 247 -22.79 -0.74 9.51
C ALA A 247 -22.51 -0.21 8.08
N GLY A 248 -21.26 0.17 7.81
CA GLY A 248 -20.82 0.58 6.46
C GLY A 248 -20.97 -0.55 5.45
N TYR A 249 -20.68 -1.79 5.82
CA TYR A 249 -20.90 -2.95 4.95
C TYR A 249 -22.39 -3.17 4.64
N ARG A 250 -23.27 -3.04 5.64
CA ARG A 250 -24.73 -3.14 5.42
C ARG A 250 -25.24 -2.03 4.51
N GLN A 251 -24.73 -0.80 4.68
CA GLN A 251 -25.08 0.32 3.81
C GLN A 251 -24.60 0.05 2.38
N TRP A 252 -23.35 -0.37 2.21
CA TRP A 252 -22.81 -0.73 0.91
C TRP A 252 -23.66 -1.80 0.21
N LEU A 253 -24.12 -2.85 0.92
CA LEU A 253 -25.05 -3.85 0.36
C LEU A 253 -26.38 -3.23 -0.10
N LYS A 254 -26.91 -2.24 0.63
CA LYS A 254 -28.11 -1.51 0.21
C LYS A 254 -27.82 -0.69 -1.05
N ASP A 255 -26.66 -0.05 -1.13
CA ASP A 255 -26.24 0.73 -2.30
C ASP A 255 -26.11 -0.16 -3.54
N GLN A 256 -25.53 -1.36 -3.40
CA GLN A 256 -25.46 -2.37 -4.48
C GLN A 256 -26.87 -2.76 -4.96
N ARG A 257 -27.80 -3.05 -4.03
CA ARG A 257 -29.19 -3.39 -4.37
C ARG A 257 -29.93 -2.23 -5.02
N ALA A 258 -29.74 -1.01 -4.53
CA ALA A 258 -30.33 0.20 -5.08
C ALA A 258 -29.84 0.46 -6.52
N PHE A 259 -28.55 0.23 -6.78
CA PHE A 259 -27.98 0.32 -8.12
C PHE A 259 -28.64 -0.69 -9.08
N ASN A 260 -28.76 -1.96 -8.66
CA ASN A 260 -29.41 -2.99 -9.47
C ASN A 260 -30.90 -2.71 -9.69
N LYS A 261 -31.63 -2.23 -8.67
CA LYS A 261 -33.04 -1.85 -8.79
C LYS A 261 -33.24 -0.77 -9.85
N LYS A 262 -32.37 0.24 -9.89
CA LYS A 262 -32.42 1.30 -10.91
C LYS A 262 -32.20 0.76 -12.33
N ARG A 263 -31.39 -0.28 -12.52
CA ARG A 263 -31.25 -0.91 -13.86
C ARG A 263 -32.56 -1.50 -14.37
N THR A 264 -33.36 -2.08 -13.48
CA THR A 264 -34.62 -2.76 -13.84
C THR A 264 -35.80 -1.81 -13.97
N THR A 265 -35.75 -0.61 -13.40
CA THR A 265 -36.89 0.32 -13.37
C THR A 265 -36.98 1.22 -14.62
N PHE A 266 -35.93 1.32 -15.44
CA PHE A 266 -35.89 2.20 -16.62
C PHE A 266 -35.70 1.45 -17.95
N VAL A 267 -36.21 0.23 -18.05
CA VAL A 267 -36.41 -0.46 -19.34
C VAL A 267 -37.79 -0.09 -19.85
#